data_AF-A0AAJ5W5C1-F1
#
_entry.id   AF-A0AAJ5W5C1-F1
#
_cell.length_a   1.000
_cell.length_b   1.000
_cell.length_c   1.000
_cell.angle_alpha   90.00
_cell.angle_beta   90.00
_cell.angle_gamma   90.00
#
_symmetry.space_group_name_H-M   'P 1'
#
loop_
_entity.id
_entity.type
_entity.pdbx_description
1 polymer ?
#
loop_
_entity_poly.entity_id
_entity_poly.type
_entity_poly.pdbx_seq_one_letter_code
_entity_poly.pdbx_strand_id
1 'polypeptide(L)'
;MKKLFLLAIAAAFGTFSYAQKPYTNPNFKQLSSQHKLIAILPADVKITYKAQPRYFDYEANRDKEIELAYKVQSALYTFLLERGIKSVTSFQDLEKTNVLLKRAGMMDIILPKYWTAD
;
A
#
# COMPACT_ATOMS: atom_id res chain seq x y z
N MET A 1 27.18 27.30 28.75
CA MET A 1 27.73 26.57 27.57
C MET A 1 27.46 25.07 27.60
N LYS A 2 27.66 24.35 28.72
CA LYS A 2 27.38 22.89 28.82
C LYS A 2 25.94 22.50 28.48
N LYS A 3 24.94 23.32 28.85
CA LYS A 3 23.52 23.09 28.55
C LYS A 3 23.18 23.24 27.05
N LEU A 4 23.88 24.13 26.34
CA LEU A 4 23.73 24.28 24.88
C LEU A 4 24.29 23.06 24.14
N PHE A 5 25.41 22.53 24.64
CA PHE A 5 26.04 21.33 24.10
C PHE A 5 25.15 20.09 24.30
N LEU A 6 24.50 19.96 25.46
CA LEU A 6 23.54 18.89 25.73
C LEU A 6 22.29 18.97 24.83
N LEU A 7 21.81 20.17 24.54
CA LEU A 7 20.67 20.38 23.63
C LEU A 7 21.02 19.97 22.19
N ALA A 8 22.23 20.31 21.73
CA ALA A 8 22.70 19.94 20.40
C ALA A 8 22.85 18.42 20.22
N ILE A 9 23.30 17.72 21.27
CA ILE A 9 23.41 16.25 21.26
C ILE A 9 22.01 15.62 21.24
N ALA A 10 21.06 16.11 22.03
CA ALA A 10 19.68 15.61 22.04
C ALA A 10 18.97 15.80 20.67
N ALA A 11 19.21 16.93 20.00
CA ALA A 11 18.67 17.19 18.66
C ALA A 11 19.26 16.25 17.59
N ALA A 12 20.53 15.85 17.73
CA ALA A 12 21.20 14.95 16.80
C ALA A 12 20.67 13.49 16.86
N PHE A 13 20.14 13.05 18.01
CA PHE A 13 19.58 11.70 18.17
C PHE A 13 18.10 11.59 17.79
N GLY A 14 17.36 12.70 17.69
CA GLY A 14 15.91 12.70 17.43
C GLY A 14 15.50 12.44 15.98
N THR A 15 16.45 12.38 15.03
CA THR A 15 16.13 12.32 13.59
C THR A 15 16.20 10.92 12.98
N PHE A 16 16.50 9.88 13.76
CA PHE A 16 16.47 8.50 13.28
C PHE A 16 15.02 7.99 13.21
N SER A 17 14.31 8.39 12.15
CA SER A 17 13.04 7.76 11.78
C SER A 17 13.31 6.39 11.16
N TYR A 18 12.96 5.33 11.88
CA TYR A 18 12.99 3.97 11.35
C TYR A 18 11.75 3.79 10.45
N ALA A 19 11.91 4.03 9.15
CA ALA A 19 10.87 3.68 8.19
C ALA A 19 10.74 2.15 8.17
N GLN A 20 9.54 1.63 8.48
CA GLN A 20 9.26 0.20 8.34
C GLN A 20 9.49 -0.21 6.88
N LYS A 21 10.34 -1.22 6.68
CA LYS A 21 10.55 -1.77 5.34
C LYS A 21 9.28 -2.52 4.94
N PRO A 22 8.73 -2.28 3.73
CA PRO A 22 7.60 -3.07 3.25
C PRO A 22 8.01 -4.54 3.18
N TYR A 23 7.08 -5.42 3.54
CA TYR A 23 7.27 -6.85 3.40
C TYR A 23 7.58 -7.17 1.94
N THR A 24 8.63 -7.96 1.71
CA THR A 24 9.01 -8.44 0.38
C THR A 24 9.19 -9.94 0.46
N ASN A 25 8.58 -10.68 -0.45
CA ASN A 25 8.78 -12.12 -0.56
C ASN A 25 10.29 -12.41 -0.78
N PRO A 26 10.91 -13.35 -0.06
CA PRO A 26 12.33 -13.69 -0.24
C PRO A 26 12.70 -14.03 -1.70
N ASN A 27 11.76 -14.63 -2.44
CA ASN A 27 11.94 -15.05 -3.83
C ASN A 27 11.60 -13.93 -4.84
N PHE A 28 11.21 -12.74 -4.39
CA PHE A 28 10.74 -11.66 -5.27
C PHE A 28 11.77 -11.29 -6.33
N LYS A 29 13.05 -11.15 -5.97
CA LYS A 29 14.11 -10.79 -6.94
C LYS A 29 14.26 -11.83 -8.05
N GLN A 30 14.18 -13.11 -7.70
CA GLN A 30 14.25 -14.21 -8.66
C GLN A 30 13.02 -14.20 -9.56
N LEU A 31 11.81 -14.20 -8.98
CA LEU A 31 10.55 -14.21 -9.72
C LEU A 31 10.38 -12.97 -10.60
N SER A 32 10.75 -11.79 -10.11
CA SER A 32 10.62 -10.54 -10.86
C SER A 32 11.55 -10.51 -12.08
N SER A 33 12.77 -11.07 -11.97
CA SER A 33 13.72 -11.12 -13.09
C SER A 33 13.25 -11.95 -14.27
N GLN A 34 12.31 -12.88 -14.05
CA GLN A 34 11.70 -13.68 -15.11
C GLN A 34 10.58 -12.96 -15.86
N HIS A 35 10.13 -11.79 -15.36
CA HIS A 35 8.99 -11.06 -15.90
C HIS A 35 9.40 -9.66 -16.37
N LYS A 36 9.06 -9.31 -17.60
CA LYS A 36 9.33 -7.96 -18.16
C LYS A 36 8.34 -6.90 -17.66
N LEU A 37 7.13 -7.33 -17.33
CA LEU A 37 6.01 -6.48 -16.94
C LEU A 37 5.42 -6.99 -15.62
N ILE A 38 5.27 -6.10 -14.65
CA ILE A 38 4.69 -6.43 -13.34
C ILE A 38 3.49 -5.52 -13.09
N ALA A 39 2.36 -6.11 -12.69
CA ALA A 39 1.19 -5.37 -12.26
C ALA A 39 1.18 -5.20 -10.73
N ILE A 40 0.69 -4.05 -10.27
CA ILE A 40 0.44 -3.79 -8.85
C ILE A 40 -1.06 -3.89 -8.65
N LEU A 41 -1.50 -4.75 -7.74
CA LEU A 41 -2.93 -4.93 -7.44
C LEU A 41 -3.38 -3.93 -6.37
N PRO A 42 -4.68 -3.55 -6.34
CA PRO A 42 -5.26 -2.89 -5.17
C PRO A 42 -5.05 -3.74 -3.92
N ALA A 43 -4.80 -3.09 -2.79
CA ALA A 43 -4.63 -3.80 -1.52
C ALA A 43 -5.99 -4.19 -0.92
N ASP A 44 -6.07 -5.34 -0.25
CA ASP A 44 -7.19 -5.64 0.64
C ASP A 44 -7.04 -4.81 1.91
N VAL A 45 -7.92 -3.83 2.08
CA VAL A 45 -7.87 -2.85 3.15
C VAL A 45 -9.12 -2.97 4.00
N LYS A 46 -8.92 -3.00 5.32
CA LYS A 46 -9.98 -2.99 6.32
C LYS A 46 -9.76 -1.87 7.33
N ILE A 47 -10.77 -1.04 7.53
CA ILE A 47 -10.77 0.02 8.53
C ILE A 47 -11.46 -0.53 9.78
N THR A 48 -10.68 -0.76 10.83
CA THR A 48 -11.20 -1.26 12.12
C THR A 48 -11.20 -0.15 13.17
N TYR A 49 -12.28 -0.07 13.94
CA TYR A 49 -12.41 0.87 15.04
C TYR A 49 -12.34 0.15 16.37
N LYS A 50 -11.58 0.69 17.34
CA LYS A 50 -11.60 0.18 18.72
C LYS A 50 -12.96 0.42 19.40
N ALA A 51 -13.62 1.52 19.07
CA ALA A 51 -14.99 1.83 19.44
C ALA A 51 -15.72 2.43 18.24
N GLN A 52 -16.89 1.91 17.92
CA GLN A 52 -17.64 2.32 16.73
C GLN A 52 -18.11 3.77 16.87
N PRO A 53 -17.94 4.62 15.83
CA PRO A 53 -18.44 5.98 15.83
C PRO A 53 -19.97 6.04 16.02
N ARG A 54 -20.48 7.10 16.66
CA ARG A 54 -21.93 7.29 16.92
C ARG A 54 -22.80 7.29 15.66
N TYR A 55 -22.24 7.64 14.51
CA TYR A 55 -22.91 7.66 13.21
C TYR A 55 -22.13 6.83 12.20
N PHE A 56 -21.87 5.57 12.57
CA PHE A 56 -21.18 4.66 11.68
C PHE A 56 -22.10 4.20 10.55
N ASP A 57 -21.66 4.48 9.33
CA ASP A 57 -22.27 4.01 8.10
C ASP A 57 -21.33 2.98 7.47
N TYR A 58 -21.84 1.76 7.30
CA TYR A 58 -21.10 0.63 6.74
C TYR A 58 -20.75 0.84 5.26
N GLU A 59 -21.66 1.43 4.48
CA GLU A 59 -21.42 1.69 3.06
C GLU A 59 -20.38 2.79 2.90
N ALA A 60 -20.53 3.90 3.65
CA ALA A 60 -19.54 4.97 3.62
C ALA A 60 -18.16 4.53 4.14
N ASN A 61 -18.10 3.61 5.12
CA ASN A 61 -16.83 3.02 5.55
C ASN A 61 -16.22 2.12 4.47
N ARG A 62 -17.06 1.38 3.73
CA ARG A 62 -16.62 0.52 2.65
C ARG A 62 -16.04 1.32 1.49
N ASP A 63 -16.69 2.41 1.10
CA ASP A 63 -16.17 3.29 0.06
C ASP A 63 -14.81 3.88 0.44
N LYS A 64 -14.61 4.21 1.73
CA LYS A 64 -13.30 4.63 2.25
C LYS A 64 -12.26 3.53 2.20
N GLU A 65 -12.61 2.28 2.50
CA GLU A 65 -11.71 1.14 2.35
C GLU A 65 -11.28 0.94 0.89
N ILE A 66 -12.22 1.01 -0.05
CA ILE A 66 -11.96 0.90 -1.48
C ILE A 66 -11.08 2.06 -1.97
N GLU A 67 -11.39 3.29 -1.56
CA GLU A 67 -10.58 4.46 -1.87
C GLU A 67 -9.14 4.29 -1.32
N LEU A 68 -9.01 3.79 -0.09
CA LEU A 68 -7.71 3.54 0.54
C LEU A 68 -6.94 2.43 -0.18
N ALA A 69 -7.60 1.37 -0.65
CA ALA A 69 -6.98 0.33 -1.45
C ALA A 69 -6.29 0.88 -2.72
N TYR A 70 -6.98 1.76 -3.45
CA TYR A 70 -6.41 2.43 -4.63
C TYR A 70 -5.32 3.45 -4.28
N LYS A 71 -5.43 4.14 -3.15
CA LYS A 71 -4.36 5.03 -2.64
C LYS A 71 -3.11 4.24 -2.29
N VAL A 72 -3.23 3.10 -1.64
CA VAL A 72 -2.10 2.22 -1.31
C VAL A 72 -1.44 1.69 -2.58
N GLN A 73 -2.23 1.25 -3.57
CA GLN A 73 -1.72 0.84 -4.88
C GLN A 73 -0.88 1.94 -5.54
N SER A 74 -1.40 3.17 -5.57
CA SER A 74 -0.72 4.34 -6.14
C SER A 74 0.55 4.70 -5.38
N ALA A 75 0.50 4.69 -4.04
CA ALA A 75 1.66 4.97 -3.20
C ALA A 75 2.77 3.94 -3.40
N LEU A 76 2.41 2.66 -3.51
CA LEU A 76 3.34 1.58 -3.79
C LEU A 76 3.96 1.72 -5.18
N TYR A 77 3.17 2.07 -6.19
CA TYR A 77 3.67 2.34 -7.54
C TYR A 77 4.76 3.43 -7.53
N THR A 78 4.46 4.58 -6.95
CA THR A 78 5.43 5.69 -6.83
C THR A 78 6.68 5.25 -6.06
N PHE A 79 6.51 4.58 -4.92
CA PHE A 79 7.61 4.08 -4.10
C PHE A 79 8.53 3.11 -4.88
N LEU A 80 7.96 2.24 -5.71
CA LEU A 80 8.72 1.27 -6.49
C LEU A 80 9.44 1.94 -7.68
N LEU A 81 8.82 2.95 -8.31
CA LEU A 81 9.45 3.75 -9.35
C LEU A 81 10.67 4.50 -8.80
N GLU A 82 10.52 5.19 -7.67
CA GLU A 82 11.61 5.95 -7.02
C GLU A 82 12.81 5.06 -6.65
N ARG A 83 12.55 3.83 -6.23
CA ARG A 83 13.60 2.88 -5.84
C ARG A 83 14.27 2.17 -7.01
N GLY A 84 13.70 2.25 -8.21
CA GLY A 84 14.25 1.65 -9.43
C GLY A 84 14.65 0.18 -9.23
N ILE A 85 13.67 -0.70 -9.00
CA ILE A 85 13.94 -2.13 -8.80
C ILE A 85 14.69 -2.67 -10.02
N LYS A 86 16.01 -2.88 -9.88
CA LYS A 86 16.91 -3.28 -10.98
C LYS A 86 16.49 -4.55 -11.73
N SER A 87 15.68 -5.40 -11.11
CA SER A 87 15.20 -6.66 -11.68
C SER A 87 13.84 -6.54 -12.39
N VAL A 88 13.25 -5.34 -12.49
CA VAL A 88 11.95 -5.11 -13.13
C VAL A 88 12.13 -4.15 -14.30
N THR A 89 11.77 -4.58 -15.51
CA THR A 89 11.91 -3.74 -16.71
C THR A 89 10.81 -2.69 -16.80
N SER A 90 9.57 -3.04 -16.46
CA SER A 90 8.43 -2.12 -16.54
C SER A 90 7.30 -2.51 -15.58
N PHE A 91 6.55 -1.50 -15.13
CA PHE A 91 5.31 -1.70 -14.41
C PHE A 91 4.13 -1.46 -15.34
N GLN A 92 3.07 -2.26 -15.15
CA GLN A 92 1.81 -2.02 -15.83
C GLN A 92 1.13 -0.78 -15.25
N ASP A 93 0.50 -0.01 -16.14
CA ASP A 93 -0.35 1.10 -15.76
C ASP A 93 -1.47 0.66 -14.79
N LEU A 94 -1.76 1.49 -13.79
CA LEU A 94 -2.71 1.16 -12.72
C LEU A 94 -4.15 1.06 -13.25
N GLU A 95 -4.54 1.97 -14.14
CA GLU A 95 -5.87 1.96 -14.74
C GLU A 95 -6.06 0.73 -15.61
N LYS A 96 -5.06 0.41 -16.45
CA LYS A 96 -5.06 -0.82 -17.25
C LYS A 96 -5.18 -2.07 -16.36
N THR A 97 -4.44 -2.11 -15.26
CA THR A 97 -4.53 -3.22 -14.28
C THR A 97 -5.96 -3.34 -13.74
N ASN A 98 -6.56 -2.23 -13.32
CA ASN A 98 -7.90 -2.23 -12.75
C ASN A 98 -8.97 -2.64 -13.77
N VAL A 99 -8.85 -2.21 -15.03
CA VAL A 99 -9.74 -2.63 -16.12
C VAL A 99 -9.61 -4.13 -16.40
N LEU A 100 -8.39 -4.67 -16.45
CA LEU A 100 -8.16 -6.09 -16.67
C LEU A 100 -8.72 -6.95 -15.53
N LEU A 101 -8.53 -6.52 -14.28
CA LEU A 101 -9.09 -7.20 -13.11
C LEU A 101 -10.63 -7.19 -13.13
N LYS A 102 -11.26 -6.06 -13.50
CA LYS A 102 -12.72 -5.97 -13.64
C LYS A 102 -13.24 -6.92 -14.73
N ARG A 103 -12.59 -6.94 -15.90
CA ARG A 103 -12.97 -7.83 -17.02
C ARG A 103 -12.84 -9.31 -16.67
N ALA A 104 -11.87 -9.66 -15.83
CA ALA A 104 -11.66 -11.02 -15.37
C ALA A 104 -12.53 -11.42 -14.16
N GLY A 105 -13.40 -10.53 -13.66
CA GLY A 105 -14.19 -10.79 -12.45
C GLY A 105 -13.36 -10.89 -11.16
N MET A 106 -12.07 -10.54 -11.21
CA MET A 106 -11.16 -10.64 -10.06
C MET A 106 -11.21 -9.41 -9.15
N MET A 107 -11.71 -8.28 -9.65
CA MET A 107 -11.79 -7.05 -8.85
C MET A 107 -12.67 -7.23 -7.61
N ASP A 108 -13.80 -7.94 -7.73
CA ASP A 108 -14.71 -8.17 -6.60
C ASP A 108 -14.15 -9.17 -5.58
N ILE A 109 -13.19 -10.00 -5.98
CA ILE A 109 -12.46 -10.92 -5.08
C ILE A 109 -11.44 -10.14 -4.25
N ILE A 110 -10.73 -9.19 -4.89
CA ILE A 110 -9.68 -8.38 -4.26
C ILE A 110 -10.27 -7.26 -3.40
N LEU A 111 -11.39 -6.68 -3.84
CA LEU A 111 -12.13 -5.64 -3.14
C LEU A 111 -13.49 -6.19 -2.70
N PRO A 112 -13.53 -7.18 -1.79
CA PRO A 112 -14.74 -7.88 -1.42
C PRO A 112 -15.84 -6.92 -0.97
N LYS A 113 -16.98 -6.97 -1.64
CA LYS A 113 -18.21 -6.39 -1.12
C LYS A 113 -18.65 -7.28 0.03
N TYR A 114 -18.37 -6.89 1.27
CA TYR A 114 -18.82 -7.64 2.43
C TYR A 114 -20.34 -7.50 2.60
N TRP A 115 -21.10 -8.31 1.85
CA TRP A 115 -22.40 -8.90 2.21
C TRP A 115 -22.90 -9.77 1.04
N THR A 116 -22.75 -11.09 1.13
CA THR A 116 -23.81 -12.01 0.70
C THR A 116 -24.59 -12.32 1.96
N ALA A 117 -25.85 -11.88 2.06
CA ALA A 117 -26.74 -12.51 3.02
C ALA A 117 -26.91 -13.97 2.60
N ASP A 118 -26.39 -14.85 3.44
CA ASP A 118 -27.08 -16.09 3.76
C ASP A 118 -27.80 -15.87 5.11
#